data_AF-A0AA35PGT7-F1
#
_entry.id   AF-A0AA35PGT7-F1
#
_cell.length_a   1.000
_cell.length_b   1.000
_cell.length_c   1.000
_cell.angle_alpha   90.00
_cell.angle_beta   90.00
_cell.angle_gamma   90.00
#
_symmetry.space_group_name_H-M   'P 1'
#
loop_
_entity.id
_entity.type
_entity.pdbx_description
1 polymer ?
#
loop_
_entity_poly.entity_id
_entity_poly.type
_entity_poly.pdbx_seq_one_letter_code
_entity_poly.pdbx_strand_id
1 'polypeptide(L)'
;MPETSLPVYVLCLLTLSSACYIQNCPRGGKRAFPDTEVRQCIPCGPGKKGNCFGPSICCGEEFGCYFGTPETLRCLEENYLPSPCEAGGKPCSAGGRCAASGICCNDESCTTDAACVDENSDRSRMLSERNLTVLDSSAGDLLLKLMHMANANRQQQGKQQFY
;
A
#
# COMPACT_ATOMS: atom_id res chain seq x y z
N MET A 1 -4.91 36.12 -65.98
CA MET A 1 -5.02 36.75 -64.65
C MET A 1 -4.56 35.74 -63.60
N PRO A 2 -3.25 35.65 -63.31
CA PRO A 2 -2.71 34.76 -62.28
C PRO A 2 -2.51 35.44 -60.91
N GLU A 3 -2.78 36.74 -60.81
CA GLU A 3 -2.50 37.53 -59.60
C GLU A 3 -3.31 37.10 -58.37
N THR A 4 -4.50 36.51 -58.57
CA THR A 4 -5.38 36.05 -57.48
C THR A 4 -5.16 34.59 -57.09
N SER A 5 -4.43 33.80 -57.87
CA SER A 5 -4.18 32.38 -57.54
C SER A 5 -3.08 32.21 -56.50
N LEU A 6 -2.08 33.11 -56.52
CA LEU A 6 -0.96 33.14 -55.58
C LEU A 6 -1.39 33.36 -54.11
N PRO A 7 -2.22 34.37 -53.77
CA PRO A 7 -2.67 34.56 -52.39
C PRO A 7 -3.57 33.42 -51.90
N VAL A 8 -4.41 32.85 -52.78
CA VAL A 8 -5.26 31.69 -52.44
C VAL A 8 -4.41 30.47 -52.13
N TYR A 9 -3.34 30.23 -52.90
CA TYR A 9 -2.43 29.12 -52.66
C TYR A 9 -1.67 29.27 -51.34
N VAL A 10 -1.22 30.50 -51.02
CA VAL A 10 -0.54 30.80 -49.75
C VAL A 10 -1.49 30.61 -48.55
N LEU A 11 -2.75 31.05 -48.66
CA LEU A 11 -3.76 30.85 -47.61
C LEU A 11 -4.08 29.35 -47.40
N CYS A 12 -4.17 28.57 -48.47
CA CYS A 12 -4.33 27.11 -48.38
C CYS A 12 -3.13 26.46 -47.68
N LEU A 13 -1.89 26.80 -48.04
CA LEU A 13 -0.70 26.25 -47.39
C LEU A 13 -0.62 26.61 -45.91
N LEU A 14 -0.98 27.84 -45.54
CA LEU A 14 -1.02 28.29 -44.14
C LEU A 14 -2.06 27.51 -43.32
N THR A 15 -3.28 27.34 -43.84
CA THR A 15 -4.33 26.57 -43.16
C THR A 15 -3.97 25.08 -43.02
N LEU A 16 -3.44 24.46 -44.07
CA LEU A 16 -2.94 23.08 -44.04
C LEU A 16 -1.78 22.91 -43.04
N SER A 17 -0.87 23.88 -42.96
CA SER A 17 0.23 23.85 -41.99
C SER A 17 -0.26 24.00 -40.55
N SER A 18 -1.29 24.80 -40.32
CA SER A 18 -1.91 24.96 -38.99
C SER A 18 -2.71 23.73 -38.55
N ALA A 19 -3.33 23.01 -39.48
CA ALA A 19 -4.08 21.78 -39.18
C ALA A 19 -3.16 20.58 -38.87
N CYS A 20 -1.95 20.56 -39.44
CA CYS A 20 -0.91 19.58 -39.11
C CYS A 20 -0.07 19.97 -37.88
N TYR A 21 -0.21 21.20 -37.38
CA TYR A 21 0.45 21.65 -36.16
C TYR A 21 -0.43 21.25 -34.96
N ILE A 22 -0.33 19.99 -34.55
CA ILE A 22 -0.96 19.47 -33.33
C ILE A 22 -0.38 20.26 -32.14
N GLN A 23 -1.09 21.31 -31.72
CA GLN A 23 -0.79 22.09 -30.51
C GLN A 23 -1.11 21.30 -29.23
N ASN A 24 -1.97 20.29 -29.32
CA ASN A 24 -2.36 19.38 -28.25
C ASN A 24 -1.73 18.00 -28.46
N CYS A 25 -0.41 17.93 -28.54
CA CYS A 25 0.23 16.62 -28.44
C CYS A 25 -0.04 16.10 -27.02
N PRO A 26 -0.58 14.89 -26.83
CA PRO A 26 -0.66 14.29 -25.51
C PRO A 26 0.73 14.32 -24.89
N ARG A 27 0.79 14.62 -23.59
CA ARG A 27 2.04 14.80 -22.87
C ARG A 27 2.81 13.47 -22.85
N GLY A 28 3.76 13.30 -23.76
CA GLY A 28 4.58 12.08 -23.87
C GLY A 28 4.89 11.70 -25.32
N GLY A 29 6.12 11.95 -25.77
CA GLY A 29 6.69 11.37 -26.99
C GLY A 29 7.67 10.24 -26.66
N LYS A 30 8.04 9.39 -27.63
CA LYS A 30 8.99 8.28 -27.45
C LYS A 30 10.37 8.65 -26.85
N ARG A 31 10.68 9.96 -26.79
CA ARG A 31 11.93 10.54 -26.29
C ARG A 31 11.72 11.56 -25.16
N ALA A 32 10.49 11.70 -24.67
CA ALA A 32 10.15 12.73 -23.68
C ALA A 32 10.63 12.40 -22.27
N PHE A 33 11.14 11.19 -22.05
CA PHE A 33 11.77 10.79 -20.80
C PHE A 33 13.25 10.48 -21.00
N PRO A 34 14.13 11.49 -21.03
CA PRO A 34 15.53 11.27 -20.72
C PRO A 34 15.62 10.94 -19.23
N ASP A 35 16.00 9.71 -18.92
CA ASP A 35 16.62 9.25 -17.66
C ASP A 35 16.18 10.02 -16.39
N THR A 36 14.87 10.21 -16.23
CA THR A 36 14.32 10.94 -15.09
C THR A 36 14.18 9.93 -13.98
N GLU A 37 14.83 10.22 -12.85
CA GLU A 37 14.75 9.41 -11.64
C GLU A 37 13.28 9.06 -11.36
N VAL A 38 12.96 7.76 -11.39
CA VAL A 38 11.60 7.26 -11.17
C VAL A 38 11.27 7.52 -9.70
N ARG A 39 10.35 8.44 -9.46
CA ARG A 39 9.92 8.80 -8.10
C ARG A 39 9.02 7.71 -7.52
N GLN A 40 8.87 7.72 -6.21
CA GLN A 40 7.77 6.97 -5.59
C GLN A 40 6.42 7.61 -5.92
N CYS A 41 5.41 6.77 -6.11
CA CYS A 41 4.04 7.25 -6.28
C CYS A 41 3.51 7.94 -5.02
N ILE A 42 2.51 8.81 -5.19
CA ILE A 42 1.92 9.67 -4.17
C ILE A 42 1.50 8.85 -2.95
N PRO A 43 1.74 9.36 -1.73
CA PRO A 43 1.28 8.70 -0.52
C PRO A 43 -0.23 8.89 -0.29
N CYS A 44 -0.88 7.84 0.18
CA CYS A 44 -2.33 7.71 0.32
C CYS A 44 -2.73 7.02 1.64
N GLY A 45 -4.04 6.90 1.88
CA GLY A 45 -4.58 6.22 3.06
C GLY A 45 -4.42 6.95 4.39
N PRO A 46 -4.81 6.30 5.50
CA PRO A 46 -4.76 6.88 6.84
C PRO A 46 -3.36 7.38 7.20
N GLY A 47 -3.24 8.65 7.55
CA GLY A 47 -1.95 9.26 7.92
C GLY A 47 -0.91 9.29 6.80
N LYS A 48 -1.31 9.11 5.52
CA LYS A 48 -0.39 9.04 4.37
C LYS A 48 0.66 7.92 4.50
N LYS A 49 0.28 6.83 5.16
CA LYS A 49 1.16 5.69 5.44
C LYS A 49 1.17 4.62 4.34
N GLY A 50 0.36 4.78 3.29
CA GLY A 50 0.40 3.93 2.11
C GLY A 50 0.89 4.68 0.88
N ASN A 51 1.04 3.94 -0.21
CA ASN A 51 1.38 4.47 -1.53
C ASN A 51 0.34 4.02 -2.56
N CYS A 52 0.16 4.85 -3.59
CA CYS A 52 -0.69 4.52 -4.73
C CYS A 52 -0.02 3.45 -5.60
N PHE A 53 -0.76 2.39 -5.92
CA PHE A 53 -0.35 1.35 -6.87
C PHE A 53 -1.05 1.52 -8.22
N GLY A 54 -2.23 2.16 -8.22
CA GLY A 54 -3.01 2.51 -9.40
C GLY A 54 -4.01 3.63 -9.08
N PRO A 55 -4.79 4.13 -10.05
CA PRO A 55 -5.69 5.27 -9.86
C PRO A 55 -6.79 5.03 -8.82
N SER A 56 -7.13 3.76 -8.56
CA SER A 56 -8.13 3.31 -7.60
C SER A 56 -7.58 2.33 -6.57
N ILE A 57 -6.25 2.26 -6.39
CA ILE A 57 -5.58 1.30 -5.50
C ILE A 57 -4.60 2.03 -4.58
N CYS A 58 -4.87 1.94 -3.28
CA CYS A 58 -3.98 2.47 -2.23
C CYS A 58 -3.63 1.34 -1.26
N CYS A 59 -2.34 1.11 -1.04
CA CYS A 59 -1.90 0.05 -0.12
C CYS A 59 -0.85 0.54 0.87
N GLY A 60 -0.88 -0.03 2.07
CA GLY A 60 0.11 0.19 3.12
C GLY A 60 0.21 -1.01 4.04
N GLU A 61 1.40 -1.25 4.59
CA GLU A 61 1.68 -2.44 5.41
C GLU A 61 0.76 -2.56 6.64
N GLU A 62 0.33 -1.43 7.22
CA GLU A 62 -0.50 -1.40 8.43
C GLU A 62 -1.98 -1.71 8.18
N PHE A 63 -2.50 -1.44 6.98
CA PHE A 63 -3.94 -1.49 6.69
C PHE A 63 -4.31 -2.32 5.45
N GLY A 64 -3.33 -2.94 4.79
CA GLY A 64 -3.56 -3.72 3.58
C GLY A 64 -3.83 -2.81 2.38
N CYS A 65 -4.85 -3.14 1.59
CA CYS A 65 -5.17 -2.43 0.35
C CYS A 65 -6.63 -1.98 0.32
N TYR A 66 -6.83 -0.75 -0.15
CA TYR A 66 -8.11 -0.13 -0.42
C TYR A 66 -8.34 -0.03 -1.93
N PHE A 67 -9.55 -0.32 -2.37
CA PHE A 67 -9.96 -0.33 -3.78
C PHE A 67 -11.17 0.57 -3.99
N GLY A 68 -10.99 1.67 -4.73
CA GLY A 68 -12.09 2.60 -5.06
C GLY A 68 -12.77 3.23 -3.85
N THR A 69 -12.08 3.30 -2.72
CA THR A 69 -12.58 3.92 -1.49
C THR A 69 -12.10 5.38 -1.39
N PRO A 70 -12.57 6.19 -0.42
CA PRO A 70 -12.12 7.57 -0.26
C PRO A 70 -10.60 7.71 -0.10
N GLU A 71 -9.94 6.71 0.46
CA GLU A 71 -8.49 6.64 0.64
C GLU A 71 -7.71 6.67 -0.69
N THR A 72 -8.35 6.24 -1.79
CA THR A 72 -7.73 6.16 -3.13
C THR A 72 -7.91 7.43 -3.94
N LEU A 73 -8.72 8.41 -3.48
CA LEU A 73 -8.99 9.64 -4.25
C LEU A 73 -7.72 10.42 -4.61
N ARG A 74 -6.71 10.38 -3.76
CA ARG A 74 -5.41 11.02 -4.04
C ARG A 74 -4.63 10.32 -5.15
N CYS A 75 -4.88 9.04 -5.40
CA CYS A 75 -4.19 8.29 -6.45
C CYS A 75 -4.63 8.71 -7.85
N LEU A 76 -5.81 9.33 -8.00
CA LEU A 76 -6.21 9.95 -9.27
C LEU A 76 -5.31 11.12 -9.67
N GLU A 77 -4.65 11.77 -8.70
CA GLU A 77 -3.72 12.87 -8.94
C GLU A 77 -2.50 12.39 -9.76
N GLU A 78 -2.11 11.12 -9.65
CA GLU A 78 -1.01 10.53 -10.44
C GLU A 78 -1.24 10.64 -11.94
N ASN A 79 -2.48 10.51 -12.41
CA ASN A 79 -2.82 10.59 -13.84
C ASN A 79 -2.50 11.97 -14.46
N TYR A 80 -2.35 13.00 -13.63
CA TYR A 80 -2.06 14.37 -14.07
C TYR A 80 -0.59 14.73 -13.89
N LEU A 81 0.21 13.89 -13.21
CA LEU A 81 1.62 14.12 -13.03
C LEU A 81 2.41 13.63 -14.26
N PRO A 82 3.25 14.49 -14.85
CA PRO A 82 3.99 14.12 -16.05
C PRO A 82 5.14 13.16 -15.75
N SER A 83 5.69 13.17 -14.52
CA SER A 83 6.81 12.31 -14.13
C SER A 83 6.34 10.89 -13.80
N PRO A 84 7.01 9.85 -14.33
CA PRO A 84 6.68 8.48 -14.01
C PRO A 84 6.94 8.23 -12.53
N CYS A 85 6.12 7.38 -11.95
CA CYS A 85 6.31 6.89 -10.61
C CYS A 85 6.31 5.38 -10.59
N GLU A 86 6.90 4.81 -9.56
CA GLU A 86 6.80 3.40 -9.25
C GLU A 86 6.29 3.25 -7.82
N ALA A 87 5.40 2.28 -7.62
CA ALA A 87 4.90 1.95 -6.30
C ALA A 87 6.03 1.36 -5.43
N GLY A 88 5.90 1.49 -4.12
CA GLY A 88 6.87 0.94 -3.17
C GLY A 88 6.92 -0.59 -3.18
N GLY A 89 7.85 -1.14 -2.40
CA GLY A 89 7.98 -2.59 -2.20
C GLY A 89 8.86 -3.28 -3.25
N LYS A 90 9.14 -4.56 -3.02
CA LYS A 90 9.94 -5.41 -3.93
C LYS A 90 9.07 -5.93 -5.08
N PRO A 91 9.65 -6.20 -6.27
CA PRO A 91 8.92 -6.78 -7.38
C PRO A 91 8.36 -8.17 -7.02
N CYS A 92 7.20 -8.50 -7.57
CA CYS A 92 6.51 -9.78 -7.41
C CYS A 92 5.90 -10.24 -8.74
N SER A 93 5.01 -11.23 -8.71
CA SER A 93 4.43 -11.84 -9.91
C SER A 93 3.78 -10.82 -10.86
N ALA A 94 3.72 -11.16 -12.15
CA ALA A 94 3.04 -10.38 -13.20
C ALA A 94 3.47 -8.90 -13.34
N GLY A 95 4.72 -8.57 -12.96
CA GLY A 95 5.23 -7.19 -13.04
C GLY A 95 4.65 -6.27 -11.96
N GLY A 96 3.98 -6.83 -10.95
CA GLY A 96 3.52 -6.10 -9.79
C GLY A 96 4.61 -5.87 -8.74
N ARG A 97 4.24 -5.20 -7.66
CA ARG A 97 5.08 -4.96 -6.49
C ARG A 97 4.35 -5.29 -5.20
N CYS A 98 5.09 -5.71 -4.18
CA CYS A 98 4.53 -6.09 -2.90
C CYS A 98 3.96 -4.87 -2.18
N ALA A 99 2.65 -4.86 -1.99
CA ALA A 99 1.90 -3.71 -1.50
C ALA A 99 1.59 -3.81 0.00
N ALA A 100 1.47 -5.04 0.50
CA ALA A 100 1.36 -5.40 1.90
C ALA A 100 1.83 -6.85 2.08
N SER A 101 1.88 -7.34 3.33
CA SER A 101 2.31 -8.72 3.61
C SER A 101 1.43 -9.74 2.87
N GLY A 102 2.04 -10.52 1.98
CA GLY A 102 1.38 -11.52 1.16
C GLY A 102 0.54 -10.97 0.00
N ILE A 103 0.58 -9.68 -0.32
CA ILE A 103 -0.21 -9.04 -1.39
C ILE A 103 0.70 -8.41 -2.45
N CYS A 104 0.54 -8.83 -3.69
CA CYS A 104 1.21 -8.31 -4.89
C CYS A 104 0.22 -7.49 -5.71
N CYS A 105 0.55 -6.23 -6.04
CA CYS A 105 -0.32 -5.34 -6.80
C CYS A 105 0.37 -4.80 -8.05
N ASN A 106 -0.39 -4.67 -9.13
CA ASN A 106 -0.07 -3.79 -10.26
C ASN A 106 -1.05 -2.58 -10.26
N ASP A 107 -1.08 -1.84 -11.35
CA ASP A 107 -1.91 -0.64 -11.51
C ASP A 107 -3.41 -0.94 -11.68
N GLU A 108 -3.77 -2.19 -11.94
CA GLU A 108 -5.15 -2.60 -12.21
C GLU A 108 -5.74 -3.51 -11.12
N SER A 109 -4.91 -4.33 -10.46
CA SER A 109 -5.36 -5.41 -9.60
C SER A 109 -4.32 -5.82 -8.55
N CYS A 110 -4.79 -6.57 -7.55
CA CYS A 110 -3.92 -7.21 -6.56
C CYS A 110 -4.26 -8.68 -6.42
N THR A 111 -3.23 -9.48 -6.13
CA THR A 111 -3.33 -10.91 -5.90
C THR A 111 -2.50 -11.30 -4.67
N THR A 112 -2.83 -12.42 -4.06
CA THR A 112 -2.01 -12.98 -2.98
C THR A 112 -0.75 -13.59 -3.56
N ASP A 113 0.42 -13.24 -3.03
CA ASP A 113 1.71 -13.75 -3.48
C ASP A 113 2.61 -14.06 -2.28
N ALA A 114 3.08 -15.30 -2.18
CA ALA A 114 3.98 -15.76 -1.12
C ALA A 114 5.32 -15.00 -1.15
N ALA A 115 5.74 -14.51 -2.32
CA ALA A 115 6.94 -13.68 -2.43
C ALA A 115 6.83 -12.40 -1.59
N CYS A 116 5.61 -11.91 -1.31
CA CYS A 116 5.36 -10.70 -0.55
C CYS A 116 5.17 -10.91 0.96
N VAL A 117 5.26 -12.14 1.45
CA VAL A 117 5.22 -12.40 2.89
C VAL A 117 6.54 -11.95 3.51
N ASP A 118 6.47 -11.15 4.57
CA ASP A 118 7.63 -10.78 5.35
C ASP A 118 7.86 -11.79 6.47
N GLU A 119 8.80 -12.72 6.24
CA GLU A 119 9.24 -13.77 7.18
C GLU A 119 9.69 -13.20 8.54
N ASN A 120 10.05 -11.91 8.62
CA ASN A 120 10.47 -11.27 9.85
C ASN A 120 9.30 -10.75 10.71
N SER A 121 8.12 -10.51 10.10
CA SER A 121 6.92 -10.04 10.80
C SER A 121 6.31 -11.12 11.71
N ASP A 122 6.44 -12.39 11.33
CA ASP A 122 6.00 -13.54 12.14
C ASP A 122 6.87 -13.72 13.39
N ARG A 123 8.18 -13.46 13.31
CA ARG A 123 9.04 -13.47 14.50
C ARG A 123 8.68 -12.36 15.48
N SER A 124 8.25 -11.19 15.00
CA SER A 124 7.87 -10.05 15.85
C SER A 124 6.51 -10.25 16.52
N ARG A 125 5.52 -10.81 15.79
CA ARG A 125 4.24 -11.23 16.39
C ARG A 125 4.45 -12.31 17.45
N MET A 126 5.30 -13.30 17.17
CA MET A 126 5.65 -14.35 18.14
C MET A 126 6.46 -13.80 19.33
N LEU A 127 7.29 -12.75 19.14
CA LEU A 127 8.01 -12.09 20.24
C LEU A 127 7.08 -11.23 21.12
N SER A 128 6.07 -10.60 20.52
CA SER A 128 5.06 -9.80 21.23
C SER A 128 4.06 -10.69 21.99
N GLU A 129 3.63 -11.80 21.40
CA GLU A 129 2.84 -12.83 22.09
C GLU A 129 3.64 -13.50 23.22
N ARG A 130 4.94 -13.76 23.02
CA ARG A 130 5.82 -14.20 24.12
C ARG A 130 5.91 -13.15 25.23
N ASN A 131 6.04 -11.87 24.93
CA ASN A 131 6.09 -10.85 25.98
C ASN A 131 4.76 -10.67 26.75
N LEU A 132 3.60 -10.94 26.13
CA LEU A 132 2.30 -10.88 26.81
C LEU A 132 1.98 -12.16 27.60
N THR A 133 2.49 -13.32 27.16
CA THR A 133 2.35 -14.62 27.85
C THR A 133 3.43 -14.87 28.91
N VAL A 134 4.53 -14.10 28.93
CA VAL A 134 5.66 -14.22 29.88
C VAL A 134 5.46 -13.33 31.12
N LEU A 135 4.22 -12.95 31.44
CA LEU A 135 3.85 -12.71 32.85
C LEU A 135 3.73 -14.05 33.58
N ASP A 136 4.91 -14.64 33.75
CA ASP A 136 5.36 -15.54 34.79
C ASP A 136 4.44 -16.73 35.14
N SER A 137 4.59 -17.81 34.37
CA SER A 137 4.14 -19.16 34.79
C SER A 137 4.58 -19.50 36.21
N SER A 138 5.67 -18.94 36.73
CA SER A 138 6.10 -19.18 38.11
C SER A 138 5.22 -18.46 39.14
N ALA A 139 4.82 -17.21 38.89
CA ALA A 139 3.86 -16.49 39.72
C ALA A 139 2.46 -17.10 39.64
N GLY A 140 2.03 -17.53 38.44
CA GLY A 140 0.75 -18.20 38.24
C GLY A 140 0.65 -19.53 39.03
N ASP A 141 1.70 -20.34 39.00
CA ASP A 141 1.76 -21.61 39.72
C ASP A 141 1.87 -21.41 41.26
N LEU A 142 2.57 -20.36 41.71
CA LEU A 142 2.62 -19.97 43.11
C LEU A 142 1.23 -19.51 43.61
N LEU A 143 0.51 -18.72 42.81
CA LEU A 143 -0.83 -18.23 43.17
C LEU A 143 -1.83 -19.39 43.27
N LEU A 144 -1.77 -20.34 42.34
CA LEU A 144 -2.58 -21.56 42.38
C LEU A 144 -2.29 -22.37 43.64
N LYS A 145 -1.00 -22.58 43.95
CA LYS A 145 -0.58 -23.28 45.18
C LYS A 145 -1.12 -22.59 46.42
N LEU A 146 -1.01 -21.27 46.55
CA LEU A 146 -1.51 -20.50 47.69
C LEU A 146 -3.03 -20.63 47.86
N MET A 147 -3.79 -20.59 46.77
CA MET A 147 -5.24 -20.78 46.79
C MET A 147 -5.62 -22.19 47.26
N HIS A 148 -4.88 -23.22 46.84
CA HIS A 148 -5.08 -24.59 47.30
C HIS A 148 -4.79 -24.74 48.81
N MET A 149 -3.76 -24.09 49.37
CA MET A 149 -3.48 -24.14 50.81
C MET A 149 -4.54 -23.40 51.63
N ALA A 150 -5.01 -22.25 51.14
CA ALA A 150 -6.07 -21.48 51.79
C ALA A 150 -7.40 -22.26 51.84
N ASN A 151 -7.74 -22.97 50.75
CA ASN A 151 -8.92 -23.84 50.72
C ASN A 151 -8.76 -25.09 51.59
N ALA A 152 -7.58 -25.71 51.62
CA ALA A 152 -7.29 -26.85 52.49
C ALA A 152 -7.38 -26.46 53.99
N ASN A 153 -6.87 -25.29 54.36
CA ASN A 153 -7.00 -24.76 55.73
C ASN A 153 -8.46 -24.42 56.10
N ARG A 154 -9.26 -23.90 55.15
CA ARG A 154 -10.69 -23.69 55.39
C ARG A 154 -11.44 -24.99 55.70
N GLN A 155 -11.06 -26.11 55.11
CA GLN A 155 -11.67 -27.40 55.43
C GLN A 155 -11.27 -27.95 56.81
N GLN A 156 -10.09 -27.59 57.32
CA GLN A 156 -9.67 -27.96 58.68
C GLN A 156 -10.35 -27.11 59.75
N GLN A 157 -10.54 -25.80 59.53
CA GLN A 157 -11.29 -24.93 60.44
C GLN A 157 -12.78 -25.29 60.54
N GLY A 158 -13.38 -25.87 59.49
CA GLY A 158 -14.75 -26.39 59.55
C GLY A 158 -14.93 -27.67 60.37
N LYS A 159 -13.83 -28.33 60.80
CA LYS A 159 -13.87 -29.62 61.52
C LYS A 159 -13.50 -29.52 63.01
N GLN A 160 -13.08 -28.34 63.50
CA GLN A 160 -12.73 -28.12 64.91
C GLN A 160 -13.88 -27.53 65.77
N GLN A 161 -15.13 -27.51 65.27
CA GLN A 161 -16.28 -27.01 66.05
C GLN A 161 -17.24 -28.11 66.55
N PHE A 162 -16.84 -29.38 66.47
CA PHE A 162 -17.55 -30.51 67.08
C PHE A 162 -16.57 -31.50 67.72
N TYR A 163 -15.94 -31.10 68.83
CA TYR A 163 -15.90 -31.86 70.09
C TYR A 163 -15.26 -31.00 71.19
#